data_AF-A0A6G8PW72-F1
#
_entry.id   AF-A0A6G8PW72-F1
#
_cell.length_a   1.000
_cell.length_b   1.000
_cell.length_c   1.000
_cell.angle_alpha   90.00
_cell.angle_beta   90.00
_cell.angle_gamma   90.00
#
_symmetry.space_group_name_H-M   'P 1'
#
loop_
_entity.id
_entity.type
_entity.pdbx_description
1 polymer ?
#
loop_
_entity_poly.entity_id
_entity_poly.type
_entity_poly.pdbx_seq_one_letter_code
_entity_poly.pdbx_strand_id
1 'polypeptide(L)'
;MLRSRATAPYVLSAAIAVLALVVSAGGLFAGVYRDNAPMTAAFRGNDLVTLVVAIPVLVVAAALSRRGSRRAWLVWLGSLGYVLYN
;
A
#
# COMPACT_ATOMS: atom_id res chain seq x y z
N MET A 1 -17.94 0.86 23.80
CA MET A 1 -18.25 1.32 22.42
C MET A 1 -17.41 2.56 22.13
N LEU A 2 -16.25 2.40 21.50
CA LEU A 2 -15.33 3.51 21.21
C LEU A 2 -15.91 4.40 20.12
N ARG A 3 -16.60 5.46 20.55
CA ARG A 3 -17.22 6.46 19.69
C ARG A 3 -16.25 7.64 19.54
N SER A 4 -15.11 7.41 18.88
CA SER A 4 -14.34 8.50 18.28
C SER A 4 -14.60 8.47 16.78
N ARG A 5 -14.76 9.65 16.16
CA ARG A 5 -14.61 9.79 14.69
C ARG A 5 -13.15 9.46 14.37
N ALA A 6 -12.74 8.20 14.41
CA ALA A 6 -11.37 7.80 14.22
C ALA A 6 -11.05 7.97 12.72
N THR A 7 -10.69 9.20 12.33
CA THR A 7 -10.12 9.52 11.03
C THR A 7 -8.67 9.05 10.95
N ALA A 8 -8.00 8.87 12.10
CA ALA A 8 -6.60 8.48 12.19
C ALA A 8 -6.24 7.24 11.35
N PRO A 9 -6.98 6.11 11.38
CA PRO A 9 -6.67 4.95 10.54
C PRO A 9 -6.66 5.27 9.04
N TYR A 10 -7.56 6.15 8.59
CA TYR A 10 -7.63 6.57 7.19
C TYR A 10 -6.52 7.55 6.81
N VAL A 11 -6.18 8.48 7.71
CA VAL A 11 -5.05 9.41 7.51
C VAL A 11 -3.73 8.63 7.45
N LEU A 12 -3.52 7.70 8.38
CA LEU A 12 -2.35 6.83 8.39
C LEU A 12 -2.28 5.94 7.15
N SER A 13 -3.42 5.38 6.70
CA SER A 13 -3.44 4.61 5.44
C SER A 13 -3.11 5.46 4.22
N ALA A 14 -3.56 6.71 4.18
CA ALA A 14 -3.19 7.64 3.11
C ALA A 14 -1.69 7.97 3.16
N ALA A 15 -1.13 8.21 4.36
CA ALA A 15 0.31 8.43 4.53
C ALA A 15 1.12 7.19 4.09
N ILE A 16 0.70 5.99 4.47
CA ILE A 16 1.31 4.72 4.03
C ILE A 16 1.25 4.61 2.50
N ALA A 17 0.12 4.90 1.87
CA ALA A 17 -0.02 4.85 0.42
C ALA A 17 0.93 5.83 -0.29
N VAL A 18 1.12 7.04 0.26
CA VAL A 18 2.07 8.04 -0.28
C VAL A 18 3.52 7.58 -0.10
N LEU A 19 3.87 7.04 1.07
CA LEU A 19 5.21 6.52 1.32
C LEU A 19 5.52 5.34 0.39
N ALA A 20 4.60 4.39 0.24
CA ALA A 20 4.73 3.27 -0.68
C ALA A 20 4.87 3.74 -2.14
N LEU A 21 4.10 4.75 -2.54
CA LEU A 21 4.21 5.37 -3.87
C LEU A 21 5.62 5.92 -4.10
N VAL A 22 6.16 6.70 -3.15
CA VAL A 22 7.50 7.30 -3.26
C VAL A 22 8.58 6.23 -3.32
N VAL A 23 8.52 5.24 -2.43
CA VAL A 23 9.52 4.16 -2.38
C VAL A 23 9.50 3.35 -3.67
N SER A 24 8.34 2.88 -4.12
CA SER A 24 8.25 2.05 -5.32
C SER A 24 8.51 2.81 -6.62
N ALA A 25 8.11 4.08 -6.70
CA ALA A 25 8.51 4.93 -7.84
C ALA A 25 10.03 5.17 -7.85
N GLY A 26 10.64 5.41 -6.69
CA GLY A 26 12.10 5.52 -6.55
C GLY A 26 12.81 4.25 -6.97
N GLY A 27 12.32 3.08 -6.54
CA GLY A 27 12.82 1.76 -6.93
C GLY A 27 12.87 1.54 -8.45
N LEU A 28 11.78 1.90 -9.14
CA LEU A 28 11.68 1.75 -10.59
C LEU A 28 12.51 2.77 -11.38
N PHE A 29 12.45 4.05 -10.99
CA PHE A 29 12.90 5.15 -11.85
C PHE A 29 14.20 5.82 -11.41
N ALA A 30 14.63 5.67 -10.15
CA ALA A 30 15.83 6.33 -9.63
C ALA A 30 17.09 5.44 -9.60
N GLY A 31 17.00 4.19 -10.08
CA GLY A 31 18.18 3.30 -10.22
C GLY A 31 18.83 2.93 -8.88
N VAL A 32 18.03 2.75 -7.82
CA VAL A 32 18.52 2.53 -6.46
C VAL A 32 19.01 1.10 -6.18
N TYR A 33 18.56 0.10 -6.95
CA TYR A 33 18.95 -1.30 -6.78
C TYR A 33 20.35 -1.58 -7.32
N ARG A 34 21.19 -2.26 -6.50
CA ARG A 34 22.59 -2.60 -6.82
C ARG A 34 22.93 -4.08 -6.63
N ASP A 35 21.92 -4.92 -6.54
CA ASP A 35 22.07 -6.37 -6.41
C ASP A 35 22.30 -7.06 -7.78
N ASN A 36 22.51 -8.38 -7.74
CA ASN A 36 22.58 -9.19 -8.95
C ASN A 36 21.29 -9.09 -9.81
N ALA A 37 21.40 -9.47 -11.08
CA ALA A 37 20.30 -9.28 -12.04
C ALA A 37 18.97 -9.94 -11.61
N PRO A 38 18.94 -11.20 -11.10
CA PRO A 38 17.70 -11.81 -10.63
C PRO A 38 17.05 -11.05 -9.47
N MET A 39 17.83 -10.64 -8.47
CA MET A 39 17.32 -9.94 -7.30
C MET A 39 16.82 -8.53 -7.65
N THR A 40 17.57 -7.81 -8.49
CA THR A 40 17.14 -6.50 -9.01
C THR A 40 15.83 -6.60 -9.79
N ALA A 41 15.64 -7.65 -10.58
CA ALA A 41 14.39 -7.88 -11.30
C ALA A 41 13.22 -8.18 -10.32
N ALA A 42 13.47 -8.96 -9.27
CA ALA A 42 12.46 -9.26 -8.25
C ALA A 42 12.01 -7.98 -7.51
N PHE A 43 12.94 -7.12 -7.12
CA PHE A 43 12.61 -5.86 -6.44
C PHE A 43 11.83 -4.90 -7.33
N ARG A 44 12.25 -4.72 -8.59
CA ARG A 44 11.48 -3.92 -9.56
C ARG A 44 10.09 -4.49 -9.82
N GLY A 45 9.96 -5.82 -9.86
CA GLY A 45 8.66 -6.49 -9.97
C GLY A 45 7.77 -6.20 -8.77
N ASN A 46 8.34 -6.21 -7.55
CA ASN A 46 7.63 -5.85 -6.33
C ASN A 46 7.12 -4.40 -6.38
N ASP A 47 7.98 -3.45 -6.75
CA ASP A 47 7.59 -2.05 -6.88
C ASP A 47 6.45 -1.85 -7.86
N LEU A 48 6.53 -2.52 -9.02
CA LEU A 48 5.49 -2.45 -10.02
C LEU A 48 4.15 -2.94 -9.46
N VAL A 49 4.15 -4.10 -8.79
CA VAL A 49 2.95 -4.65 -8.14
C VAL A 49 2.43 -3.72 -7.03
N THR A 50 3.32 -3.14 -6.25
CA THR A 50 2.95 -2.21 -5.18
C THR A 50 2.25 -0.97 -5.77
N LEU A 51 2.78 -0.40 -6.85
CA LEU A 51 2.20 0.76 -7.53
C LEU A 51 0.87 0.47 -8.20
N VAL A 52 0.75 -0.64 -8.93
CA VAL A 52 -0.42 -0.90 -9.80
C VAL A 52 -1.49 -1.75 -9.14
N VAL A 53 -1.17 -2.45 -8.05
CA VAL A 53 -2.11 -3.33 -7.33
C VAL A 53 -2.27 -2.90 -5.88
N ALA A 54 -1.20 -2.90 -5.09
CA ALA A 54 -1.33 -2.75 -3.64
C ALA A 54 -1.87 -1.38 -3.23
N ILE A 55 -1.32 -0.30 -3.78
CA ILE A 55 -1.75 1.07 -3.49
C ILE A 55 -3.21 1.30 -3.94
N PRO A 56 -3.61 0.97 -5.20
CA PRO A 56 -5.00 1.06 -5.61
C PRO A 56 -5.97 0.27 -4.71
N VAL A 57 -5.61 -0.97 -4.35
CA VAL A 57 -6.43 -1.81 -3.47
C VAL A 57 -6.56 -1.16 -2.09
N LEU A 58 -5.46 -0.69 -1.50
CA LEU A 58 -5.45 0.00 -0.20
C LEU A 58 -6.36 1.23 -0.21
N VAL A 59 -6.24 2.09 -1.22
CA VAL A 59 -7.02 3.34 -1.33
C VAL A 59 -8.50 3.05 -1.55
N VAL A 60 -8.84 2.17 -2.51
CA VAL A 60 -10.23 1.83 -2.84
C VAL A 60 -10.90 1.09 -1.68
N ALA A 61 -10.23 0.13 -1.06
CA ALA A 61 -10.76 -0.62 0.07
C ALA A 61 -10.98 0.28 1.29
N ALA A 62 -10.05 1.19 1.60
CA ALA A 62 -10.24 2.20 2.64
C ALA A 62 -11.44 3.11 2.35
N ALA A 63 -11.60 3.58 1.10
CA ALA A 63 -12.71 4.44 0.71
C ALA A 63 -14.07 3.73 0.79
N LEU A 64 -14.16 2.46 0.38
CA LEU A 64 -15.38 1.66 0.48
C LEU A 64 -15.68 1.23 1.93
N SER A 65 -14.64 0.98 2.73
CA SER A 65 -14.75 0.71 4.17
C SER A 65 -15.37 1.92 4.90
N ARG A 66 -14.97 3.16 4.55
CA ARG A 66 -15.60 4.39 5.07
C ARG A 66 -17.08 4.49 4.78
N ARG A 67 -17.55 3.87 3.69
CA ARG A 67 -18.96 3.83 3.28
C ARG A 67 -19.74 2.68 3.95
N GLY A 68 -19.12 1.93 4.86
CA GLY A 68 -19.75 0.86 5.63
C GLY A 68 -19.56 -0.56 5.08
N SER A 69 -18.75 -0.76 4.05
CA SER A 69 -18.53 -2.09 3.48
C SER A 69 -17.61 -2.95 4.35
N ARG A 70 -18.17 -4.01 4.96
CA ARG A 70 -17.42 -4.99 5.76
C ARG A 70 -16.42 -5.80 4.93
N ARG A 71 -16.77 -6.13 3.67
CA ARG A 71 -15.85 -6.82 2.76
C ARG A 71 -14.65 -5.95 2.42
N ALA A 72 -14.89 -4.66 2.15
CA ALA A 72 -13.82 -3.71 1.90
C ALA A 72 -12.94 -3.49 3.14
N TRP A 73 -13.50 -3.53 4.35
CA TRP A 73 -12.71 -3.48 5.58
C TRP A 73 -11.73 -4.65 5.71
N LEU A 74 -12.15 -5.88 5.38
CA LEU A 74 -11.25 -7.04 5.35
C LEU A 74 -10.15 -6.90 4.30
N VAL A 75 -10.50 -6.47 3.09
CA VAL A 75 -9.52 -6.21 2.02
C VAL A 75 -8.56 -5.10 2.43
N TRP A 76 -9.05 -4.05 3.09
CA TRP A 76 -8.22 -2.97 3.59
C TRP A 76 -7.20 -3.46 4.62
N LEU A 77 -7.63 -4.25 5.62
CA LEU A 77 -6.70 -4.87 6.57
C LEU A 77 -5.69 -5.78 5.88
N GLY A 78 -6.11 -6.59 4.91
CA GLY A 78 -5.21 -7.44 4.13
C GLY A 78 -4.17 -6.63 3.36
N SER A 79 -4.59 -5.53 2.72
CA SER A 79 -3.68 -4.64 2.00
C SER A 79 -2.68 -3.94 2.92
N LEU A 80 -3.09 -3.54 4.13
CA LEU A 80 -2.18 -3.00 5.14
C LEU A 80 -1.17 -4.06 5.60
N GLY A 81 -1.61 -5.31 5.76
CA GLY A 81 -0.72 -6.43 6.08
C GLY A 81 0.31 -6.72 4.98
N TYR A 82 -0.12 -6.68 3.72
CA TYR A 82 0.78 -6.80 2.57
C TYR A 82 1.83 -5.69 2.53
N VAL A 83 1.41 -4.43 2.69
CA VAL A 83 2.33 -3.27 2.66
C VAL A 83 3.25 -3.25 3.88
N LEU A 84 2.84 -3.80 5.02
CA LEU A 84 3.70 -3.92 6.20
C LEU A 84 4.77 -5.00 6.05
N TYR A 85 4.46 -6.06 5.31
CA TYR A 85 5.38 -7.18 5.09
C TYR A 85 6.45 -6.86 4.03
N ASN A 86 6.08 -6.09 3.00
CA ASN A 86 7.01 -5.63 1.96
C ASN A 86 7.81 -4.40 2.40
#